data_AF-A0A1Z1W3F2-F1
#
_entry.id   AF-A0A1Z1W3F2-F1
#
_cell.length_a   1.000
_cell.length_b   1.000
_cell.length_c   1.000
_cell.angle_alpha   90.00
_cell.angle_beta   90.00
_cell.angle_gamma   90.00
#
_symmetry.space_group_name_H-M   'P 1'
#
loop_
_entity.id
_entity.type
_entity.pdbx_description
1 polymer ?
#
loop_
_entity_poly.entity_id
_entity_poly.type
_entity_poly.pdbx_seq_one_letter_code
_entity_poly.pdbx_strand_id
1 'polypeptide(L)'
;MEHSTSAVNWQPVNVAKRPGDLARDSLLHVAHGADGICFFQWRQSAAGAEKYHSAMVPHAGEDSAVFRGVTELGATLAELAPVAGSVREPAAVAVLFDWESWWAGEQDSHPTSRLDYRQEALDWYSALLALGIRADVITTDADLAPYRLLVAPVLHVVPGDLADRLARYAEGGGHLVTTYFSGVVDENDHVWLGGYPGALRELLGVRVEEFGPLLDGDAVAVDGDALSLDGDLTGTLWADRVDVVDPAVEVLAEYRSGEHAGRPVVTRRRAGSGTAAYVGTRLGAEGLAGLLPRLLDAAEVRSELPAAARGRVELTVRRTEDHRYLFLVNRTDEAVTVTGLVGDVLIGAHEDVLTGTREDVPQSHLTLPPRGVAVLREPAP
;
A
#
# COMPACT_ATOMS: atom_id res chain seq x y z
N MET A 1 16.20 -12.21 1.38
CA MET A 1 17.19 -13.32 1.43
C MET A 1 16.51 -14.67 1.47
N GLU A 2 15.40 -14.85 2.19
CA GLU A 2 14.76 -16.16 2.29
C GLU A 2 13.26 -16.07 2.06
N HIS A 3 12.73 -17.06 1.34
CA HIS A 3 11.33 -17.46 1.40
C HIS A 3 11.22 -18.97 1.14
N SER A 4 10.05 -19.57 1.39
CA SER A 4 9.85 -21.01 1.26
C SER A 4 9.41 -21.41 -0.16
N THR A 5 9.81 -22.62 -0.60
CA THR A 5 9.34 -23.19 -1.87
C THR A 5 7.89 -23.69 -1.80
N SER A 6 7.40 -23.99 -0.60
CA SER A 6 6.02 -24.37 -0.30
C SER A 6 5.68 -24.02 1.16
N ALA A 7 5.13 -24.96 1.94
CA ALA A 7 4.81 -24.77 3.36
C ALA A 7 6.05 -24.46 4.21
N VAL A 8 5.88 -23.64 5.24
CA VAL A 8 6.85 -23.49 6.34
C VAL A 8 6.56 -24.51 7.45
N ASN A 9 7.20 -24.42 8.62
CA ASN A 9 7.00 -25.34 9.75
C ASN A 9 6.57 -24.68 11.06
N TRP A 10 6.46 -23.34 11.10
CA TRP A 10 6.30 -22.57 12.33
C TRP A 10 5.00 -21.75 12.39
N GLN A 11 4.20 -21.73 11.33
CA GLN A 11 2.89 -21.09 11.34
C GLN A 11 1.90 -21.95 12.14
N PRO A 12 0.82 -21.36 12.70
CA PRO A 12 -0.24 -22.12 13.38
C PRO A 12 -0.83 -23.23 12.49
N VAL A 13 -0.95 -22.97 11.19
CA VAL A 13 -1.32 -23.96 10.16
C VAL A 13 -0.41 -23.79 8.94
N ASN A 14 0.41 -24.81 8.65
CA ASN A 14 1.42 -24.77 7.59
C ASN A 14 0.84 -25.31 6.27
N VAL A 15 0.10 -24.47 5.54
CA VAL A 15 -0.50 -24.84 4.26
C VAL A 15 0.55 -24.82 3.15
N ALA A 16 0.52 -25.81 2.26
CA ALA A 16 1.34 -25.84 1.06
C ALA A 16 0.94 -24.73 0.07
N LYS A 17 1.92 -24.21 -0.67
CA LYS A 17 1.65 -23.26 -1.76
C LYS A 17 0.75 -23.91 -2.82
N ARG A 18 -0.25 -23.17 -3.31
CA ARG A 18 -1.10 -23.63 -4.42
C ARG A 18 -0.33 -23.56 -5.74
N PRO A 19 -0.79 -24.26 -6.79
CA PRO A 19 -0.26 -24.05 -8.14
C PRO A 19 -0.20 -22.56 -8.50
N GLY A 20 0.95 -22.11 -9.01
CA GLY A 20 1.22 -20.70 -9.34
C GLY A 20 1.77 -19.85 -8.19
N ASP A 21 1.48 -20.17 -6.91
CA ASP A 21 1.90 -19.33 -5.78
C ASP A 21 3.42 -19.20 -5.67
N LEU A 22 4.19 -20.27 -5.94
CA LEU A 22 5.66 -20.22 -5.90
C LEU A 22 6.21 -19.18 -6.88
N ALA A 23 5.79 -19.23 -8.15
CA ALA A 23 6.24 -18.30 -9.16
C ALA A 23 5.75 -16.88 -8.86
N ARG A 24 4.47 -16.73 -8.50
CA ARG A 24 3.89 -15.43 -8.16
C ARG A 24 4.65 -14.73 -7.04
N ASP A 25 4.85 -15.40 -5.91
CA ASP A 25 5.50 -14.80 -4.74
C ASP A 25 6.95 -14.42 -5.06
N SER A 26 7.66 -15.29 -5.80
CA SER A 26 9.04 -15.05 -6.24
C SER A 26 9.14 -13.84 -7.16
N LEU A 27 8.26 -13.76 -8.15
CA LEU A 27 8.26 -12.67 -9.11
C LEU A 27 7.75 -11.36 -8.49
N LEU A 28 6.94 -11.40 -7.42
CA LEU A 28 6.61 -10.22 -6.63
C LEU A 28 7.86 -9.64 -5.95
N HIS A 29 8.73 -10.49 -5.40
CA HIS A 29 10.01 -10.00 -4.85
C HIS A 29 10.86 -9.34 -5.94
N VAL A 30 10.95 -9.94 -7.14
CA VAL A 30 11.65 -9.31 -8.27
C VAL A 30 11.02 -7.98 -8.63
N ALA A 31 9.69 -7.92 -8.74
CA ALA A 31 8.94 -6.72 -9.09
C ALA A 31 9.23 -5.56 -8.13
N HIS A 32 9.30 -5.86 -6.82
CA HIS A 32 9.58 -4.89 -5.76
C HIS A 32 11.08 -4.64 -5.51
N GLY A 33 11.95 -5.08 -6.43
CA GLY A 33 13.36 -4.68 -6.47
C GLY A 33 14.38 -5.73 -6.04
N ALA A 34 13.98 -6.98 -5.81
CA ALA A 34 14.94 -8.05 -5.56
C ALA A 34 15.70 -8.40 -6.85
N ASP A 35 17.04 -8.49 -6.75
CA ASP A 35 17.92 -9.02 -7.80
C ASP A 35 18.32 -10.48 -7.54
N GLY A 36 17.78 -11.10 -6.48
CA GLY A 36 18.03 -12.48 -6.14
C GLY A 36 16.84 -13.12 -5.45
N ILE A 37 16.46 -14.30 -5.94
CA ILE A 37 15.45 -15.16 -5.31
C ILE A 37 16.17 -16.34 -4.67
N CYS A 38 16.13 -16.38 -3.35
CA CYS A 38 16.84 -17.34 -2.54
C CYS A 38 15.86 -18.03 -1.58
N PHE A 39 16.03 -19.34 -1.44
CA PHE A 39 15.16 -20.18 -0.64
C PHE A 39 15.86 -20.66 0.63
N PHE A 40 15.17 -20.56 1.75
CA PHE A 40 15.38 -21.50 2.83
C PHE A 40 14.47 -22.71 2.56
N GLN A 41 14.99 -23.88 2.19
CA GLN A 41 16.40 -24.27 2.03
C GLN A 41 16.60 -25.07 0.75
N TRP A 42 17.86 -25.40 0.43
CA TRP A 42 18.18 -26.21 -0.75
C TRP A 42 17.60 -27.64 -0.67
N ARG A 43 17.86 -28.37 0.41
CA ARG A 43 17.39 -29.76 0.60
C ARG A 43 16.70 -29.89 1.94
N GLN A 44 15.55 -30.55 1.95
CA GLN A 44 14.75 -30.68 3.16
C GLN A 44 15.49 -31.50 4.23
N SER A 45 15.64 -30.95 5.43
CA SER A 45 16.36 -31.59 6.53
C SER A 45 15.76 -32.96 6.88
N ALA A 46 16.61 -33.98 7.06
CA ALA A 46 16.14 -35.31 7.45
C ALA A 46 15.73 -35.41 8.93
N ALA A 47 16.23 -34.50 9.77
CA ALA A 47 15.98 -34.46 11.21
C ALA A 47 16.00 -33.01 11.73
N GLY A 48 15.66 -32.81 13.00
CA GLY A 48 15.61 -31.49 13.65
C GLY A 48 14.22 -30.84 13.64
N ALA A 49 14.18 -29.58 14.08
CA ALA A 49 12.95 -28.80 14.21
C ALA A 49 12.33 -28.46 12.84
N GLU A 50 13.15 -28.30 11.81
CA GLU A 50 12.73 -27.83 10.48
C GLU A 50 12.62 -28.93 9.43
N LYS A 51 12.62 -30.21 9.84
CA LYS A 51 12.45 -31.35 8.91
C LYS A 51 11.15 -31.31 8.09
N TYR A 52 10.17 -30.52 8.51
CA TYR A 52 8.91 -30.31 7.79
C TYR A 52 8.84 -28.99 7.02
N HIS A 53 9.86 -28.12 7.15
CA HIS A 53 9.96 -26.92 6.33
C HIS A 53 10.27 -27.32 4.88
N SER A 54 9.55 -26.77 3.91
CA SER A 54 9.80 -27.06 2.49
C SER A 54 11.21 -26.68 2.04
N ALA A 55 11.66 -27.31 0.96
CA ALA A 55 12.96 -27.06 0.36
C ALA A 55 12.86 -27.17 -1.16
N MET A 56 13.89 -26.73 -1.88
CA MET A 56 13.98 -26.90 -3.33
C MET A 56 13.97 -28.38 -3.72
N VAL A 57 14.73 -29.21 -3.00
CA VAL A 57 14.68 -30.66 -3.10
C VAL A 57 13.97 -31.23 -1.85
N PRO A 58 12.68 -31.61 -1.94
CA PRO A 58 11.96 -32.21 -0.82
C PRO A 58 12.45 -33.64 -0.54
N HIS A 59 11.97 -34.25 0.55
CA HIS A 59 12.25 -35.67 0.85
C HIS A 59 11.81 -36.63 -0.28
N ALA A 60 10.80 -36.24 -1.08
CA ALA A 60 10.36 -36.98 -2.26
C ALA A 60 11.40 -36.97 -3.41
N GLY A 61 12.41 -36.10 -3.35
CA GLY A 61 13.43 -35.95 -4.38
C GLY A 61 12.99 -35.09 -5.56
N GLU A 62 13.70 -35.26 -6.68
CA GLU A 62 13.57 -34.45 -7.89
C GLU A 62 12.30 -34.76 -8.68
N ASP A 63 11.75 -35.97 -8.55
CA ASP A 63 10.43 -36.31 -9.09
C ASP A 63 9.30 -35.80 -8.16
N SER A 64 9.26 -34.48 -7.97
CA SER A 64 8.24 -33.82 -7.18
C SER A 64 7.75 -32.55 -7.88
N ALA A 65 6.48 -32.20 -7.64
CA ALA A 65 5.92 -30.95 -8.16
C ALA A 65 6.65 -29.71 -7.62
N VAL A 66 7.16 -29.78 -6.39
CA VAL A 66 7.96 -28.69 -5.79
C VAL A 66 9.26 -28.49 -6.55
N PHE A 67 10.03 -29.56 -6.81
CA PHE A 67 11.28 -29.45 -7.55
C PHE A 67 11.05 -28.95 -8.98
N ARG A 68 10.02 -29.48 -9.68
CA ARG A 68 9.63 -28.99 -11.01
C ARG A 68 9.29 -27.50 -11.01
N GLY A 69 8.44 -27.05 -10.09
CA GLY A 69 8.09 -25.63 -9.97
C GLY A 69 9.29 -24.73 -9.66
N VAL A 70 10.27 -25.20 -8.89
CA VAL A 70 11.53 -24.48 -8.66
C VAL A 70 12.37 -24.40 -9.92
N THR A 71 12.49 -25.49 -10.70
CA THR A 71 13.24 -25.48 -11.96
C THR A 71 12.57 -24.62 -13.04
N GLU A 72 11.24 -24.63 -13.11
CA GLU A 72 10.45 -23.77 -14.00
C GLU A 72 10.66 -22.30 -13.65
N LEU A 73 10.59 -21.94 -12.35
CA LEU A 73 10.91 -20.59 -11.88
C LEU A 73 12.34 -20.18 -12.25
N GLY A 74 13.31 -21.08 -12.12
CA GLY A 74 14.69 -20.81 -12.53
C GLY A 74 14.81 -20.45 -14.01
N ALA A 75 14.07 -21.13 -14.88
CA ALA A 75 14.01 -20.79 -16.32
C ALA A 75 13.36 -19.42 -16.55
N THR A 76 12.25 -19.14 -15.88
CA THR A 76 11.58 -17.82 -15.93
C THR A 76 12.51 -16.68 -15.47
N LEU A 77 13.29 -16.88 -14.41
CA LEU A 77 14.25 -15.88 -13.94
C LEU A 77 15.39 -15.66 -14.94
N ALA A 78 15.79 -16.69 -15.69
CA ALA A 78 16.78 -16.55 -16.77
C ALA A 78 16.24 -15.71 -17.94
N GLU A 79 14.96 -15.86 -18.30
CA GLU A 79 14.29 -15.00 -19.29
C GLU A 79 14.19 -13.55 -18.82
N LEU A 80 14.05 -13.33 -17.50
CA LEU A 80 14.02 -12.02 -16.87
C LEU A 80 15.41 -11.44 -16.56
N ALA A 81 16.50 -12.04 -17.05
CA ALA A 81 17.85 -11.50 -16.87
C ALA A 81 18.01 -10.00 -17.22
N PRO A 82 17.33 -9.43 -18.24
CA PRO A 82 17.39 -7.99 -18.52
C PRO A 82 16.86 -7.08 -17.40
N VAL A 83 16.07 -7.61 -16.46
CA VAL A 83 15.55 -6.85 -15.31
C VAL A 83 16.62 -6.68 -14.22
N ALA A 84 17.63 -7.55 -14.16
CA ALA A 84 18.65 -7.50 -13.12
C ALA A 84 19.37 -6.13 -13.09
N GLY A 85 19.51 -5.54 -11.90
CA GLY A 85 20.12 -4.22 -11.72
C GLY A 85 19.24 -3.03 -12.11
N SER A 86 18.01 -3.26 -12.61
CA SER A 86 17.02 -2.19 -12.74
C SER A 86 16.56 -1.70 -11.36
N VAL A 87 16.12 -0.45 -11.26
CA VAL A 87 15.60 0.10 -9.99
C VAL A 87 14.08 0.16 -10.02
N ARG A 88 13.45 0.09 -8.85
CA ARG A 88 12.00 0.35 -8.77
C ARG A 88 11.74 1.79 -9.18
N GLU A 89 10.78 2.00 -10.07
CA GLU A 89 10.30 3.34 -10.40
C GLU A 89 9.45 3.86 -9.23
N PRO A 90 9.80 5.01 -8.62
CA PRO A 90 9.01 5.57 -7.53
C PRO A 90 7.55 5.72 -7.92
N ALA A 91 6.65 5.31 -7.03
CA ALA A 91 5.23 5.60 -7.21
C ALA A 91 4.94 7.09 -6.98
N ALA A 92 3.79 7.57 -7.48
CA ALA A 92 3.32 8.92 -7.16
C ALA A 92 2.81 9.07 -5.72
N VAL A 93 2.58 7.95 -5.03
CA VAL A 93 2.09 7.90 -3.64
C VAL A 93 3.10 7.20 -2.75
N ALA A 94 3.30 7.72 -1.55
CA ALA A 94 4.03 7.04 -0.49
C ALA A 94 3.16 6.86 0.77
N VAL A 95 3.35 5.74 1.46
CA VAL A 95 2.88 5.48 2.82
C VAL A 95 4.10 5.50 3.74
N LEU A 96 4.12 6.43 4.68
CA LEU A 96 5.18 6.57 5.65
C LEU A 96 5.00 5.53 6.76
N PHE A 97 6.05 4.78 7.06
CA PHE A 97 6.14 3.86 8.17
C PHE A 97 7.32 4.27 9.05
N ASP A 98 7.05 4.53 10.33
CA ASP A 98 8.04 5.03 11.28
C ASP A 98 8.15 4.10 12.48
N TRP A 99 9.38 3.69 12.80
CA TRP A 99 9.64 2.74 13.88
C TRP A 99 9.44 3.37 15.25
N GLU A 100 9.80 4.63 15.42
CA GLU A 100 9.67 5.32 16.71
C GLU A 100 8.20 5.57 17.03
N SER A 101 7.40 5.98 16.04
CA SER A 101 5.94 6.08 16.16
C SER A 101 5.29 4.74 16.46
N TRP A 102 5.76 3.65 15.83
CA TRP A 102 5.27 2.30 16.17
C TRP A 102 5.60 1.93 17.62
N TRP A 103 6.87 2.10 18.02
CA TRP A 103 7.32 1.73 19.36
C TRP A 103 6.66 2.55 20.46
N ALA A 104 6.49 3.86 20.27
CA ALA A 104 5.87 4.74 21.25
C ALA A 104 4.36 4.54 21.29
N GLY A 105 3.69 4.53 20.12
CA GLY A 105 2.23 4.51 20.04
C GLY A 105 1.58 3.20 20.51
N GLU A 106 2.29 2.08 20.51
CA GLU A 106 1.80 0.78 21.00
C GLU A 106 2.26 0.44 22.44
N GLN A 107 2.85 1.38 23.20
CA GLN A 107 3.16 1.14 24.61
C GLN A 107 1.88 0.98 25.46
N ASP A 108 2.03 0.39 26.65
CA ASP A 108 0.99 0.38 27.66
C ASP A 108 0.59 1.81 28.10
N SER A 109 -0.57 1.95 28.75
CA SER A 109 -1.06 3.24 29.31
C SER A 109 -1.37 4.34 28.29
N HIS A 110 -1.72 3.95 27.07
CA HIS A 110 -2.21 4.81 26.00
C HIS A 110 -3.75 4.96 26.03
N PRO A 111 -4.35 5.87 25.23
CA PRO A 111 -5.81 6.01 25.15
C PRO A 111 -6.53 4.70 24.81
N THR A 112 -5.85 3.80 24.10
CA THR A 112 -6.29 2.42 23.89
C THR A 112 -5.09 1.49 23.71
N SER A 113 -5.19 0.25 24.20
CA SER A 113 -4.22 -0.83 23.93
C SER A 113 -4.60 -1.66 22.69
N ARG A 114 -5.57 -1.17 21.90
CA ARG A 114 -6.08 -1.82 20.68
C ARG A 114 -5.48 -1.27 19.40
N LEU A 115 -4.63 -0.25 19.48
CA LEU A 115 -3.95 0.29 18.32
C LEU A 115 -2.99 -0.77 17.76
N ASP A 116 -3.13 -1.06 16.47
CA ASP A 116 -2.17 -1.82 15.68
C ASP A 116 -1.66 -0.90 14.57
N TYR A 117 -0.53 -0.25 14.83
CA TYR A 117 0.11 0.72 13.95
C TYR A 117 0.44 0.10 12.59
N ARG A 118 0.94 -1.14 12.60
CA ARG A 118 1.28 -1.86 11.37
C ARG A 118 0.05 -2.16 10.54
N GLN A 119 -1.04 -2.60 11.17
CA GLN A 119 -2.28 -2.87 10.47
C GLN A 119 -2.86 -1.58 9.87
N GLU A 120 -2.76 -0.44 10.56
CA GLU A 120 -3.22 0.83 10.01
C GLU A 120 -2.42 1.22 8.76
N ALA A 121 -1.09 1.19 8.81
CA ALA A 121 -0.26 1.44 7.62
C ALA A 121 -0.57 0.45 6.48
N LEU A 122 -0.80 -0.83 6.81
CA LEU A 122 -1.17 -1.86 5.85
C LEU A 122 -2.57 -1.63 5.24
N ASP A 123 -3.53 -1.12 6.00
CA ASP A 123 -4.87 -0.81 5.53
C ASP A 123 -4.84 0.31 4.48
N TRP A 124 -4.06 1.37 4.71
CA TRP A 124 -3.82 2.43 3.73
C TRP A 124 -3.15 1.91 2.45
N TYR A 125 -2.09 1.12 2.59
CA TYR A 125 -1.42 0.48 1.44
C TYR A 125 -2.37 -0.44 0.67
N SER A 126 -3.16 -1.25 1.38
CA SER A 126 -4.11 -2.20 0.79
C SER A 126 -5.24 -1.50 0.05
N ALA A 127 -5.72 -0.36 0.56
CA ALA A 127 -6.73 0.46 -0.09
C ALA A 127 -6.21 1.09 -1.39
N LEU A 128 -4.96 1.60 -1.39
CA LEU A 128 -4.31 2.09 -2.63
C LEU A 128 -4.18 0.97 -3.66
N LEU A 129 -3.76 -0.22 -3.23
CA LEU A 129 -3.66 -1.40 -4.09
C LEU A 129 -5.03 -1.85 -4.64
N ALA A 130 -6.08 -1.80 -3.82
CA ALA A 130 -7.47 -2.08 -4.25
C ALA A 130 -7.94 -1.12 -5.35
N LEU A 131 -7.46 0.13 -5.32
CA LEU A 131 -7.73 1.14 -6.35
C LEU A 131 -6.80 1.05 -7.57
N GLY A 132 -5.85 0.12 -7.60
CA GLY A 132 -4.85 0.00 -8.66
C GLY A 132 -3.80 1.11 -8.65
N ILE A 133 -3.58 1.75 -7.50
CA ILE A 133 -2.59 2.80 -7.31
C ILE A 133 -1.31 2.17 -6.76
N ARG A 134 -0.18 2.42 -7.42
CA ARG A 134 1.13 2.06 -6.88
C ARG A 134 1.43 2.94 -5.68
N ALA A 135 2.05 2.36 -4.67
CA ALA A 135 2.51 3.08 -3.48
C ALA A 135 3.89 2.61 -3.06
N ASP A 136 4.71 3.53 -2.58
CA ASP A 136 5.98 3.23 -1.91
C ASP A 136 5.74 3.17 -0.41
N VAL A 137 6.47 2.31 0.30
CA VAL A 137 6.56 2.39 1.77
C VAL A 137 7.91 3.00 2.10
N ILE A 138 7.89 4.14 2.79
CA ILE A 138 9.09 4.95 3.06
C ILE A 138 9.21 5.26 4.55
N THR A 139 10.41 5.67 4.98
CA THR A 139 10.66 6.16 6.33
C THR A 139 10.63 7.70 6.37
N THR A 140 10.65 8.27 7.57
CA THR A 140 10.73 9.73 7.82
C THR A 140 12.00 10.38 7.22
N ASP A 141 13.05 9.61 6.96
CA ASP A 141 14.31 10.07 6.36
C ASP A 141 14.30 10.13 4.83
N ALA A 142 13.28 9.56 4.19
CA ALA A 142 13.21 9.49 2.73
C ALA A 142 13.07 10.89 2.09
N ASP A 143 13.55 10.98 0.83
CA ASP A 143 13.25 12.14 -0.02
C ASP A 143 11.76 12.14 -0.38
N LEU A 144 11.08 13.25 -0.05
CA LEU A 144 9.64 13.40 -0.28
C LEU A 144 9.33 13.98 -1.67
N ALA A 145 10.32 14.58 -2.35
CA ALA A 145 10.13 15.29 -3.61
C ALA A 145 9.52 14.44 -4.75
N PRO A 146 9.79 13.12 -4.87
CA PRO A 146 9.18 12.30 -5.92
C PRO A 146 7.67 12.07 -5.76
N TYR A 147 7.13 12.27 -4.55
CA TYR A 147 5.76 11.87 -4.23
C TYR A 147 4.78 13.03 -4.39
N ARG A 148 3.66 12.79 -5.08
CA ARG A 148 2.54 13.72 -5.18
C ARG A 148 1.67 13.64 -3.93
N LEU A 149 1.46 12.44 -3.39
CA LEU A 149 0.69 12.20 -2.17
C LEU A 149 1.54 11.43 -1.15
N LEU A 150 1.58 11.90 0.09
CA LEU A 150 2.22 11.26 1.22
C LEU A 150 1.14 10.96 2.26
N VAL A 151 0.97 9.68 2.59
CA VAL A 151 0.09 9.20 3.65
C VAL A 151 0.96 8.85 4.85
N ALA A 152 0.75 9.53 5.98
CA ALA A 152 1.46 9.32 7.24
C ALA A 152 0.45 8.92 8.33
N PRO A 153 -0.01 7.65 8.33
CA PRO A 153 -1.01 7.19 9.27
C PRO A 153 -0.38 7.04 10.66
N VAL A 154 -1.08 7.58 11.67
CA VAL A 154 -0.74 7.47 13.09
C VAL A 154 0.73 7.85 13.34
N LEU A 155 1.22 8.89 12.65
CA LEU A 155 2.60 9.38 12.80
C LEU A 155 2.74 10.08 14.15
N HIS A 156 2.84 9.28 15.20
CA HIS A 156 2.71 9.69 16.59
C HIS A 156 3.86 10.59 17.05
N VAL A 157 5.09 10.17 16.72
CA VAL A 157 6.34 10.88 17.04
C VAL A 157 6.67 11.79 15.87
N VAL A 158 6.66 13.10 16.12
CA VAL A 158 7.02 14.12 15.13
C VAL A 158 8.03 15.08 15.74
N PRO A 159 9.33 14.87 15.47
CA PRO A 159 10.36 15.84 15.81
C PRO A 159 10.14 17.17 15.09
N GLY A 160 10.65 18.27 15.64
CA GLY A 160 10.41 19.61 15.10
C GLY A 160 10.90 19.79 13.65
N ASP A 161 12.03 19.18 13.30
CA ASP A 161 12.58 19.23 11.94
C ASP A 161 11.77 18.39 10.94
N LEU A 162 11.18 17.28 11.38
CA LEU A 162 10.23 16.51 10.59
C LEU A 162 8.95 17.32 10.33
N ALA A 163 8.42 18.00 11.35
CA ALA A 163 7.27 18.89 11.19
C ALA A 163 7.56 19.97 10.12
N ASP A 164 8.72 20.62 10.18
CA ASP A 164 9.15 21.62 9.21
C ASP A 164 9.35 21.04 7.80
N ARG A 165 9.81 19.79 7.68
CA ARG A 165 9.95 19.09 6.39
C ARG A 165 8.58 18.76 5.79
N LEU A 166 7.64 18.26 6.59
CA LEU A 166 6.28 17.96 6.15
C LEU A 166 5.52 19.22 5.73
N ALA A 167 5.68 20.32 6.48
CA ALA A 167 5.13 21.62 6.12
C ALA A 167 5.68 22.11 4.78
N ARG A 168 7.02 22.10 4.60
CA ARG A 168 7.65 22.50 3.33
C ARG A 168 7.24 21.62 2.15
N TYR A 169 7.10 20.31 2.37
CA TYR A 169 6.60 19.39 1.36
C TYR A 169 5.20 19.78 0.90
N ALA A 170 4.27 20.00 1.84
CA ALA A 170 2.90 20.39 1.52
C ALA A 170 2.85 21.76 0.85
N GLU A 171 3.54 22.76 1.40
CA GLU A 171 3.64 24.12 0.83
C GLU A 171 4.22 24.14 -0.59
N GLY A 172 5.18 23.25 -0.86
CA GLY A 172 5.84 23.07 -2.16
C GLY A 172 5.01 22.35 -3.22
N GLY A 173 3.76 21.97 -2.94
CA GLY A 173 2.88 21.26 -3.88
C GLY A 173 2.62 19.80 -3.54
N GLY A 174 3.21 19.28 -2.47
CA GLY A 174 2.91 17.95 -1.97
C GLY A 174 1.52 17.88 -1.32
N HIS A 175 0.90 16.70 -1.36
CA HIS A 175 -0.34 16.44 -0.66
C HIS A 175 -0.03 15.52 0.53
N LEU A 176 -0.23 16.01 1.76
CA LEU A 176 -0.06 15.25 2.99
C LEU A 176 -1.43 14.75 3.47
N VAL A 177 -1.50 13.50 3.89
CA VAL A 177 -2.60 12.93 4.66
C VAL A 177 -2.02 12.38 5.94
N THR A 178 -2.56 12.80 7.08
CA THR A 178 -2.28 12.17 8.37
C THR A 178 -3.59 11.84 9.08
N THR A 179 -3.51 11.13 10.19
CA THR A 179 -4.70 10.56 10.82
C THR A 179 -4.74 10.89 12.30
N TYR A 180 -5.81 10.41 12.95
CA TYR A 180 -5.89 10.33 14.39
C TYR A 180 -4.58 9.89 15.04
N PHE A 181 -4.33 10.44 16.23
CA PHE A 181 -3.18 10.13 17.08
C PHE A 181 -1.79 10.44 16.45
N SER A 182 -1.74 11.30 15.43
CA SER A 182 -0.50 11.80 14.82
C SER A 182 -0.05 13.15 15.42
N GLY A 183 1.25 13.44 15.36
CA GLY A 183 1.84 14.72 15.79
C GLY A 183 1.76 15.00 17.29
N VAL A 184 1.64 13.94 18.10
CA VAL A 184 1.33 14.06 19.53
C VAL A 184 2.58 14.40 20.34
N VAL A 185 3.70 13.72 20.06
CA VAL A 185 4.94 13.82 20.85
C VAL A 185 6.16 14.18 20.00
N ASP A 186 7.20 14.72 20.64
CA ASP A 186 8.54 14.93 20.05
C ASP A 186 9.40 13.66 20.10
N GLU A 187 10.65 13.73 19.64
CA GLU A 187 11.61 12.62 19.65
C GLU A 187 11.94 12.05 21.04
N ASN A 188 11.57 12.75 22.11
CA ASN A 188 11.78 12.34 23.50
C ASN A 188 10.48 11.86 24.16
N ASP A 189 9.43 11.61 23.38
CA ASP A 189 8.09 11.24 23.86
C ASP A 189 7.44 12.33 24.74
N HIS A 190 7.81 13.60 24.54
CA HIS A 190 7.15 14.72 25.20
C HIS A 190 6.03 15.29 24.34
N VAL A 191 4.87 15.49 24.96
CA VAL A 191 3.68 16.02 24.28
C VAL A 191 3.91 17.45 23.77
N TRP A 192 3.58 17.68 22.50
CA TRP A 192 3.43 19.02 21.93
C TRP A 192 2.22 19.73 22.53
N LEU A 193 2.46 20.73 23.39
CA LEU A 193 1.39 21.43 24.11
C LEU A 193 0.53 22.36 23.21
N GLY A 194 -0.68 22.68 23.69
CA GLY A 194 -1.64 23.57 23.00
C GLY A 194 -2.78 22.85 22.25
N GLY A 195 -2.78 21.52 22.27
CA GLY A 195 -3.81 20.67 21.65
C GLY A 195 -3.29 19.91 20.44
N TYR A 196 -3.87 18.73 20.21
CA TYR A 196 -3.49 17.80 19.14
C TYR A 196 -4.00 18.29 17.77
N PRO A 197 -3.41 17.90 16.63
CA PRO A 197 -2.24 17.04 16.45
C PRO A 197 -0.90 17.79 16.60
N GLY A 198 -0.79 18.66 17.61
CA GLY A 198 0.48 19.13 18.17
C GLY A 198 1.40 19.73 17.11
N ALA A 199 2.47 19.02 16.77
CA ALA A 199 3.45 19.39 15.75
C ALA A 199 2.83 19.76 14.39
N LEU A 200 1.70 19.14 14.04
CA LEU A 200 1.04 19.30 12.74
C LEU A 200 -0.18 20.23 12.80
N ARG A 201 -0.51 20.78 13.98
CA ARG A 201 -1.73 21.57 14.22
C ARG A 201 -1.85 22.76 13.27
N GLU A 202 -0.79 23.55 13.14
CA GLU A 202 -0.80 24.76 12.29
C GLU A 202 -0.89 24.41 10.80
N LEU A 203 -0.24 23.32 10.38
CA LEU A 203 -0.27 22.85 8.99
C LEU A 203 -1.69 22.41 8.59
N LEU A 204 -2.36 21.67 9.47
CA LEU A 204 -3.69 21.10 9.24
C LEU A 204 -4.82 22.11 9.50
N GLY A 205 -4.60 23.12 10.35
CA GLY A 205 -5.63 24.10 10.73
C GLY A 205 -6.77 23.52 11.58
N VAL A 206 -6.56 22.37 12.20
CA VAL A 206 -7.51 21.71 13.09
C VAL A 206 -6.92 21.51 14.47
N ARG A 207 -7.78 21.40 15.48
CA ARG A 207 -7.40 21.14 16.87
C ARG A 207 -8.28 20.03 17.44
N VAL A 208 -7.69 19.11 18.18
CA VAL A 208 -8.36 18.08 18.97
C VAL A 208 -7.99 18.31 20.43
N GLU A 209 -9.01 18.44 21.29
CA GLU A 209 -8.81 18.74 22.71
C GLU A 209 -8.58 17.49 23.56
N GLU A 210 -9.20 16.38 23.16
CA GLU A 210 -9.20 15.11 23.87
C GLU A 210 -9.21 13.95 22.88
N PHE A 211 -8.46 12.89 23.17
CA PHE A 211 -8.45 11.67 22.38
C PHE A 211 -9.81 10.95 22.48
N GLY A 212 -10.32 10.44 21.37
CA GLY A 212 -11.60 9.74 21.33
C GLY A 212 -11.50 8.25 21.05
N PRO A 213 -10.94 7.41 21.95
CA PRO A 213 -10.94 5.97 21.74
C PRO A 213 -12.38 5.41 21.78
N LEU A 214 -12.68 4.44 20.92
CA LEU A 214 -13.95 3.72 20.91
C LEU A 214 -13.82 2.38 21.64
N LEU A 215 -14.91 1.92 22.26
CA LEU A 215 -14.95 0.59 22.88
C LEU A 215 -14.96 -0.51 21.82
N ASP A 216 -14.51 -1.71 22.20
CA ASP A 216 -14.55 -2.89 21.33
C ASP A 216 -16.01 -3.15 20.87
N GLY A 217 -16.24 -3.11 19.56
CA GLY A 217 -17.56 -3.31 18.94
C GLY A 217 -18.36 -2.03 18.67
N ASP A 218 -17.93 -0.89 19.21
CA ASP A 218 -18.52 0.41 18.89
C ASP A 218 -17.99 0.95 17.55
N ALA A 219 -18.85 1.69 16.86
CA ALA A 219 -18.53 2.29 15.57
C ALA A 219 -19.27 3.63 15.39
N VAL A 220 -18.71 4.48 14.53
CA VAL A 220 -19.27 5.77 14.13
C VAL A 220 -19.52 5.78 12.63
N ALA A 221 -20.61 6.39 12.19
CA ALA A 221 -20.88 6.57 10.77
C ALA A 221 -20.22 7.87 10.27
N VAL A 222 -19.54 7.79 9.13
CA VAL A 222 -18.92 8.93 8.43
C VAL A 222 -19.70 9.19 7.14
N ASP A 223 -20.07 10.44 6.91
CA ASP A 223 -20.91 10.85 5.77
C ASP A 223 -20.27 10.47 4.43
N GLY A 224 -20.80 9.41 3.81
CA GLY A 224 -20.34 8.96 2.51
C GLY A 224 -20.90 9.76 1.34
N ASP A 225 -22.05 10.43 1.49
CA ASP A 225 -22.62 11.26 0.42
C ASP A 225 -21.70 12.47 0.14
N ALA A 226 -21.13 13.05 1.20
CA ALA A 226 -20.12 14.11 1.10
C ALA A 226 -18.89 13.66 0.30
N LEU A 227 -18.59 12.37 0.32
CA LEU A 227 -17.50 11.73 -0.43
C LEU A 227 -17.93 11.22 -1.81
N SER A 228 -19.22 11.35 -2.17
CA SER A 228 -19.86 10.77 -3.37
C SER A 228 -19.83 9.24 -3.41
N LEU A 229 -20.17 8.63 -2.28
CA LEU A 229 -20.34 7.19 -2.11
C LEU A 229 -21.82 6.85 -1.91
N ASP A 230 -22.20 5.64 -2.31
CA ASP A 230 -23.53 5.09 -2.02
C ASP A 230 -23.55 4.53 -0.59
N GLY A 231 -23.85 5.39 0.38
CA GLY A 231 -23.93 5.04 1.80
C GLY A 231 -22.72 5.46 2.63
N ASP A 232 -22.87 5.37 3.95
CA ASP A 232 -21.88 5.84 4.91
C ASP A 232 -20.68 4.90 5.05
N LEU A 233 -19.53 5.49 5.38
CA LEU A 233 -18.37 4.74 5.84
C LEU A 233 -18.47 4.47 7.34
N THR A 234 -17.81 3.40 7.79
CA THR A 234 -17.79 3.01 9.20
C THR A 234 -16.41 3.30 9.81
N GLY A 235 -16.37 4.18 10.81
CA GLY A 235 -15.22 4.43 11.66
C GLY A 235 -15.22 3.51 12.89
N THR A 236 -14.06 3.00 13.28
CA THR A 236 -13.83 2.12 14.44
C THR A 236 -12.60 2.61 15.21
N LEU A 237 -12.30 2.00 16.38
CA LEU A 237 -11.11 2.25 17.22
C LEU A 237 -10.97 3.67 17.82
N TRP A 238 -11.24 4.70 17.03
CA TRP A 238 -10.95 6.09 17.32
C TRP A 238 -11.99 6.99 16.64
N ALA A 239 -12.39 8.06 17.31
CA ALA A 239 -13.28 9.09 16.78
C ALA A 239 -12.88 10.45 17.39
N ASP A 240 -11.92 11.13 16.76
CA ASP A 240 -11.49 12.44 17.24
C ASP A 240 -12.61 13.47 17.17
N ARG A 241 -12.66 14.33 18.19
CA ARG A 241 -13.47 15.54 18.19
C ARG A 241 -12.64 16.67 17.60
N VAL A 242 -12.74 16.80 16.27
CA VAL A 242 -11.98 17.80 15.50
C VAL A 242 -12.70 19.14 15.53
N ASP A 243 -12.01 20.16 16.03
CA ASP A 243 -12.39 21.56 15.91
C ASP A 243 -11.60 22.21 14.76
N VAL A 244 -12.30 22.86 13.84
CA VAL A 244 -11.67 23.66 12.78
C VAL A 244 -11.27 25.00 13.37
N VAL A 245 -9.96 25.31 13.36
CA VAL A 245 -9.42 26.54 13.94
C VAL A 245 -8.91 27.54 12.89
N ASP A 246 -8.82 27.13 11.62
CA ASP A 246 -8.48 27.98 10.49
C ASP A 246 -9.63 27.97 9.45
N PRO A 247 -10.15 29.13 9.01
CA PRO A 247 -11.23 29.20 8.02
C PRO A 247 -10.85 28.67 6.62
N ALA A 248 -9.57 28.44 6.34
CA ALA A 248 -9.10 27.82 5.09
C ALA A 248 -9.25 26.29 5.08
N VAL A 249 -9.70 25.68 6.18
CA VAL A 249 -9.97 24.24 6.24
C VAL A 249 -11.31 23.92 5.57
N GLU A 250 -11.25 23.02 4.61
CA GLU A 250 -12.40 22.37 3.99
C GLU A 250 -12.76 21.12 4.78
N VAL A 251 -14.03 20.97 5.16
CA VAL A 251 -14.56 19.74 5.75
C VAL A 251 -15.03 18.84 4.60
N LEU A 252 -14.39 17.69 4.44
CA LEU A 252 -14.70 16.71 3.39
C LEU A 252 -15.77 15.70 3.83
N ALA A 253 -15.81 15.38 5.11
CA ALA A 253 -16.83 14.52 5.70
C ALA A 253 -17.02 14.82 7.19
N GLU A 254 -18.22 14.56 7.69
CA GLU A 254 -18.63 14.69 9.08
C GLU A 254 -19.11 13.34 9.62
N TYR A 255 -19.12 13.16 10.95
CA TYR A 255 -19.81 12.02 11.54
C TYR A 255 -21.33 12.20 11.42
N ARG A 256 -22.08 11.13 11.13
CA ARG A 256 -23.55 11.18 11.02
C ARG A 256 -24.28 10.75 12.29
N SER A 257 -23.63 10.01 13.18
CA SER A 257 -24.28 9.37 14.31
C SER A 257 -23.55 9.56 15.63
N GLY A 258 -24.23 9.24 16.73
CA GLY A 258 -23.69 9.30 18.07
C GLY A 258 -23.42 10.71 18.59
N GLU A 259 -22.59 10.81 19.63
CA GLU A 259 -22.20 12.07 20.25
C GLU A 259 -21.30 12.96 19.36
N HIS A 260 -20.78 12.39 18.27
CA HIS A 260 -19.91 13.08 17.32
C HIS A 260 -20.68 13.65 16.13
N ALA A 261 -22.00 13.41 16.02
CA ALA A 261 -22.80 13.80 14.85
C ALA A 261 -22.64 15.30 14.50
N GLY A 262 -22.39 15.58 13.22
CA GLY A 262 -22.15 16.92 12.67
C GLY A 262 -20.75 17.48 12.97
N ARG A 263 -19.85 16.71 13.60
CA ARG A 263 -18.45 17.12 13.76
C ARG A 263 -17.60 16.68 12.57
N PRO A 264 -16.61 17.48 12.15
CA PRO A 264 -15.65 17.10 11.12
C PRO A 264 -14.90 15.80 11.49
N VAL A 265 -14.70 14.94 10.50
CA VAL A 265 -13.89 13.71 10.62
C VAL A 265 -12.83 13.62 9.54
N VAL A 266 -13.14 14.07 8.33
CA VAL A 266 -12.16 14.23 7.26
C VAL A 266 -12.08 15.71 6.91
N THR A 267 -10.89 16.28 7.02
CA THR A 267 -10.65 17.69 6.70
C THR A 267 -9.46 17.81 5.76
N ARG A 268 -9.40 18.92 5.03
CA ARG A 268 -8.30 19.27 4.13
C ARG A 268 -8.06 20.76 4.17
N ARG A 269 -6.81 21.18 4.33
CA ARG A 269 -6.39 22.57 4.26
C ARG A 269 -5.41 22.76 3.11
N ARG A 270 -5.54 23.88 2.40
CA ARG A 270 -4.53 24.28 1.43
C ARG A 270 -3.26 24.77 2.14
N ALA A 271 -2.10 24.26 1.72
CA ALA A 271 -0.80 24.70 2.18
C ALA A 271 0.03 25.06 0.94
N GLY A 272 0.25 26.35 0.69
CA GLY A 272 0.92 26.81 -0.54
C GLY A 272 0.24 26.29 -1.82
N SER A 273 0.99 25.53 -2.63
CA SER A 273 0.48 24.84 -3.82
C SER A 273 -0.08 23.44 -3.57
N GLY A 274 0.12 22.87 -2.38
CA GLY A 274 -0.38 21.55 -2.01
C GLY A 274 -1.47 21.58 -0.95
N THR A 275 -1.65 20.46 -0.25
CA THR A 275 -2.69 20.31 0.78
C THR A 275 -2.22 19.46 1.96
N ALA A 276 -2.79 19.69 3.13
CA ALA A 276 -2.67 18.81 4.29
C ALA A 276 -4.06 18.35 4.74
N ALA A 277 -4.28 17.04 4.85
CA ALA A 277 -5.54 16.43 5.22
C ALA A 277 -5.43 15.62 6.52
N TYR A 278 -6.52 15.62 7.28
CA TYR A 278 -6.64 14.89 8.55
C TYR A 278 -7.81 13.91 8.48
N VAL A 279 -7.58 12.66 8.90
CA VAL A 279 -8.62 11.63 9.05
C VAL A 279 -8.72 11.22 10.52
N GLY A 280 -9.78 11.68 11.20
CA GLY A 280 -9.96 11.56 12.66
C GLY A 280 -10.48 10.21 13.16
N THR A 281 -10.58 9.18 12.32
CA THR A 281 -11.09 7.85 12.70
C THR A 281 -10.41 6.75 11.89
N ARG A 282 -10.48 5.51 12.38
CA ARG A 282 -10.02 4.33 11.63
C ARG A 282 -11.11 3.78 10.74
N LEU A 283 -10.92 3.86 9.43
CA LEU A 283 -11.87 3.40 8.42
C LEU A 283 -11.62 1.96 7.93
N GLY A 284 -10.42 1.42 8.20
CA GLY A 284 -9.96 0.15 7.65
C GLY A 284 -9.80 0.18 6.12
N ALA A 285 -9.25 -0.89 5.54
CA ALA A 285 -8.92 -0.91 4.11
C ALA A 285 -10.13 -0.65 3.18
N GLU A 286 -11.31 -1.17 3.51
CA GLU A 286 -12.53 -0.98 2.70
C GLU A 286 -13.03 0.47 2.75
N GLY A 287 -13.14 1.07 3.95
CA GLY A 287 -13.56 2.46 4.08
C GLY A 287 -12.55 3.44 3.47
N LEU A 288 -11.26 3.14 3.61
CA LEU A 288 -10.19 3.92 2.97
C LEU A 288 -10.27 3.85 1.44
N ALA A 289 -10.66 2.73 0.84
CA ALA A 289 -10.88 2.64 -0.60
C ALA A 289 -12.01 3.55 -1.09
N GLY A 290 -13.01 3.83 -0.25
CA GLY A 290 -14.04 4.83 -0.52
C GLY A 290 -13.56 6.28 -0.37
N LEU A 291 -12.70 6.56 0.61
CA LEU A 291 -12.17 7.92 0.87
C LEU A 291 -11.07 8.34 -0.13
N LEU A 292 -10.14 7.44 -0.43
CA LEU A 292 -8.93 7.72 -1.22
C LEU A 292 -9.18 8.41 -2.57
N PRO A 293 -10.24 8.12 -3.35
CA PRO A 293 -10.53 8.84 -4.58
C PRO A 293 -10.56 10.37 -4.40
N ARG A 294 -11.12 10.87 -3.29
CA ARG A 294 -11.17 12.32 -2.99
C ARG A 294 -9.81 12.91 -2.64
N LEU A 295 -8.95 12.13 -1.99
CA LEU A 295 -7.59 12.55 -1.63
C LEU A 295 -6.64 12.50 -2.83
N LEU A 296 -6.74 11.44 -3.65
CA LEU A 296 -5.97 11.25 -4.88
C LEU A 296 -6.35 12.26 -5.98
N ASP A 297 -7.61 12.73 -6.00
CA ASP A 297 -8.06 13.75 -6.95
C ASP A 297 -7.27 15.05 -6.80
N ALA A 298 -7.08 15.51 -5.56
CA ALA A 298 -6.30 16.71 -5.29
C ALA A 298 -4.83 16.60 -5.74
N ALA A 299 -4.25 15.40 -5.62
CA ALA A 299 -2.88 15.11 -6.04
C ALA A 299 -2.76 14.74 -7.54
N GLU A 300 -3.87 14.76 -8.28
CA GLU A 300 -3.97 14.33 -9.68
C GLU A 300 -3.38 12.93 -9.93
N VAL A 301 -3.48 12.04 -8.94
CA VAL A 301 -2.98 10.67 -9.04
C VAL A 301 -4.08 9.77 -9.59
N ARG A 302 -3.74 8.94 -10.59
CA ARG A 302 -4.67 8.01 -11.25
C ARG A 302 -4.00 6.64 -11.40
N SER A 303 -4.82 5.59 -11.43
CA SER A 303 -4.36 4.23 -11.69
C SER A 303 -3.91 4.11 -13.14
N GLU A 304 -2.71 3.56 -13.33
CA GLU A 304 -2.16 3.14 -14.62
C GLU A 304 -2.88 1.90 -15.17
N LEU A 305 -3.58 1.14 -14.31
CA LEU A 305 -4.39 0.00 -14.70
C LEU A 305 -5.78 0.40 -15.23
N PRO A 306 -6.32 -0.34 -16.22
CA PRO A 306 -7.70 -0.20 -16.65
C PRO A 306 -8.66 -0.56 -15.51
N ALA A 307 -9.83 0.06 -15.47
CA ALA A 307 -10.78 -0.07 -14.36
C ALA A 307 -11.12 -1.53 -14.02
N ALA A 308 -11.26 -2.41 -15.02
CA ALA A 308 -11.58 -3.83 -14.83
C ALA A 308 -10.45 -4.65 -14.16
N ALA A 309 -9.22 -4.14 -14.12
CA ALA A 309 -8.07 -4.80 -13.52
C ALA A 309 -7.70 -4.26 -12.12
N ARG A 310 -8.24 -3.10 -11.72
CA ARG A 310 -7.94 -2.47 -10.42
C ARG A 310 -8.33 -3.38 -9.27
N GLY A 311 -7.45 -3.51 -8.27
CA GLY A 311 -7.60 -4.41 -7.13
C GLY A 311 -7.39 -5.90 -7.44
N ARG A 312 -7.65 -6.34 -8.67
CA ARG A 312 -7.45 -7.72 -9.14
C ARG A 312 -6.01 -7.97 -9.61
N VAL A 313 -5.36 -6.95 -10.16
CA VAL A 313 -3.98 -6.99 -10.64
C VAL A 313 -3.16 -5.98 -9.86
N GLU A 314 -2.00 -6.41 -9.38
CA GLU A 314 -0.95 -5.53 -8.89
C GLU A 314 -0.01 -5.16 -10.03
N LEU A 315 0.20 -3.86 -10.22
CA LEU A 315 1.18 -3.32 -11.14
C LEU A 315 2.38 -2.82 -10.34
N THR A 316 3.58 -3.23 -10.71
CA THR A 316 4.83 -2.61 -10.26
C THR A 316 5.72 -2.35 -11.47
N VAL A 317 6.52 -1.29 -11.40
CA VAL A 317 7.41 -0.90 -12.50
C VAL A 317 8.85 -0.88 -12.00
N ARG A 318 9.73 -1.59 -12.71
CA ARG A 318 11.18 -1.41 -12.61
C ARG A 318 11.71 -0.73 -13.85
N ARG A 319 12.82 -0.01 -13.75
CA ARG A 319 13.40 0.73 -14.88
C ARG A 319 14.91 0.70 -14.89
N THR A 320 15.47 0.75 -16.09
CA THR A 320 16.86 1.11 -16.38
C THR A 320 16.89 2.51 -17.02
N GLU A 321 18.01 2.89 -17.61
CA GLU A 321 18.08 4.08 -18.46
C GLU A 321 17.30 3.88 -19.77
N ASP A 322 17.27 2.66 -20.31
CA ASP A 322 16.74 2.37 -21.65
C ASP A 322 15.33 1.77 -21.65
N HIS A 323 14.91 1.13 -20.55
CA HIS A 323 13.69 0.32 -20.51
C HIS A 323 12.89 0.48 -19.21
N ARG A 324 11.56 0.36 -19.31
CA ARG A 324 10.66 0.07 -18.19
C ARG A 324 10.18 -1.38 -18.28
N TYR A 325 10.01 -2.01 -17.13
CA TYR A 325 9.54 -3.38 -16.95
C TYR A 325 8.29 -3.37 -16.08
N LEU A 326 7.13 -3.65 -16.68
CA LEU A 326 5.84 -3.64 -16.01
C LEU A 326 5.53 -5.06 -15.54
N PHE A 327 5.55 -5.27 -14.23
CA PHE A 327 5.13 -6.49 -13.58
C PHE A 327 3.64 -6.44 -13.30
N LEU A 328 2.90 -7.37 -13.88
CA LEU A 328 1.45 -7.51 -13.71
C LEU A 328 1.17 -8.82 -13.00
N VAL A 329 0.70 -8.74 -11.75
CA VAL A 329 0.48 -9.91 -10.90
C VAL A 329 -1.01 -10.06 -10.63
N ASN A 330 -1.60 -11.17 -11.07
CA ASN A 330 -2.98 -11.50 -10.75
C ASN A 330 -3.10 -11.95 -9.30
N ARG A 331 -3.91 -11.22 -8.52
CA ARG A 331 -4.17 -11.45 -7.10
C ARG A 331 -5.35 -12.38 -6.83
N THR A 332 -6.00 -12.87 -7.88
CA THR A 332 -7.26 -13.62 -7.81
C THR A 332 -7.09 -15.10 -8.20
N ASP A 333 -8.12 -15.89 -7.90
CA ASP A 333 -8.28 -17.28 -8.34
C ASP A 333 -8.94 -17.42 -9.73
N GLU A 334 -9.14 -16.30 -10.43
CA GLU A 334 -9.78 -16.26 -11.74
C GLU A 334 -8.81 -15.70 -12.78
N ALA A 335 -9.08 -15.96 -14.07
CA ALA A 335 -8.34 -15.27 -15.12
C ALA A 335 -8.72 -13.78 -15.16
N VAL A 336 -7.73 -12.92 -15.43
CA VAL A 336 -7.94 -11.46 -15.54
C VAL A 336 -7.35 -10.98 -16.86
N THR A 337 -8.18 -10.35 -17.68
CA THR A 337 -7.76 -9.72 -18.93
C THR A 337 -7.42 -8.26 -18.67
N VAL A 338 -6.20 -7.87 -19.05
CA VAL A 338 -5.70 -6.49 -18.98
C VAL A 338 -5.58 -5.97 -20.41
N THR A 339 -6.10 -4.77 -20.64
CA THR A 339 -6.15 -4.13 -21.96
C THR A 339 -5.44 -2.78 -21.94
N GLY A 340 -4.97 -2.33 -23.10
CA GLY A 340 -4.42 -0.98 -23.28
C GLY A 340 -3.00 -0.78 -22.75
N LEU A 341 -2.31 -1.85 -22.34
CA LEU A 341 -0.88 -1.81 -22.02
C LEU A 341 -0.06 -2.19 -23.25
N VAL A 342 0.98 -1.40 -23.53
CA VAL A 342 1.87 -1.55 -24.69
C VAL A 342 3.24 -2.04 -24.22
N GLY A 343 3.85 -2.96 -24.94
CA GLY A 343 5.21 -3.45 -24.64
C GLY A 343 5.45 -4.87 -25.15
N ASP A 344 6.73 -5.25 -25.22
CA ASP A 344 7.15 -6.61 -25.52
C ASP A 344 6.84 -7.51 -24.32
N VAL A 345 6.10 -8.60 -24.52
CA VAL A 345 5.87 -9.60 -23.45
C VAL A 345 7.16 -10.40 -23.25
N LEU A 346 7.80 -10.26 -22.09
CA LEU A 346 8.94 -11.09 -21.71
C LEU A 346 8.47 -12.45 -21.16
N ILE A 347 7.47 -12.42 -20.28
CA ILE A 347 6.81 -13.61 -19.73
C ILE A 347 5.30 -13.37 -19.62
N GLY A 348 4.50 -14.44 -19.69
CA GLY A 348 3.03 -14.39 -19.64
C GLY A 348 2.38 -14.70 -20.99
N ALA A 349 1.10 -15.08 -20.98
CA ALA A 349 0.38 -15.48 -22.19
C ALA A 349 -0.24 -14.29 -22.92
N HIS A 350 0.14 -14.10 -24.18
CA HIS A 350 -0.55 -13.24 -25.13
C HIS A 350 -1.67 -14.04 -25.81
N GLU A 351 -2.87 -13.46 -25.94
CA GLU A 351 -3.84 -13.93 -26.92
C GLU A 351 -3.79 -12.99 -28.12
N ASP A 352 -3.42 -13.53 -29.29
CA ASP A 352 -3.35 -12.74 -30.52
C ASP A 352 -4.72 -12.20 -30.91
N VAL A 353 -4.72 -10.93 -31.29
CA VAL A 353 -5.83 -10.11 -31.79
C VAL A 353 -6.72 -10.92 -32.76
N LEU A 354 -8.02 -10.96 -32.48
CA LEU A 354 -9.03 -11.36 -33.45
C LEU A 354 -8.86 -10.50 -34.71
N THR A 355 -8.43 -11.12 -35.81
CA THR A 355 -8.26 -10.49 -37.12
C THR A 355 -9.62 -10.09 -37.70
N GLY A 356 -10.15 -8.96 -37.24
CA GLY A 356 -11.32 -8.28 -37.80
C GLY A 356 -10.89 -7.01 -38.53
N THR A 357 -11.19 -6.95 -39.82
CA THR A 357 -10.79 -5.88 -40.74
C THR A 357 -11.17 -4.45 -40.31
N ARG A 358 -10.23 -3.53 -40.58
CA ARG A 358 -10.26 -2.04 -40.68
C ARG A 358 -9.89 -1.21 -39.43
N GLU A 359 -8.73 -0.56 -39.56
CA GLU A 359 -8.38 0.78 -39.05
C GLU A 359 -8.39 1.08 -37.54
N ASP A 360 -8.41 0.08 -36.66
CA ASP A 360 -8.16 0.31 -35.23
C ASP A 360 -6.79 -0.27 -34.80
N VAL A 361 -6.02 0.53 -34.06
CA VAL A 361 -4.74 0.15 -33.44
C VAL A 361 -4.93 -1.19 -32.71
N PRO A 362 -4.09 -2.22 -32.93
CA PRO A 362 -4.24 -3.49 -32.25
C PRO A 362 -4.10 -3.27 -30.74
N GLN A 363 -5.22 -3.36 -30.01
CA GLN A 363 -5.18 -3.40 -28.56
C GLN A 363 -4.64 -4.77 -28.18
N SER A 364 -3.40 -4.81 -27.67
CA SER A 364 -2.85 -5.99 -27.01
C SER A 364 -3.74 -6.33 -25.82
N HIS A 365 -4.18 -7.58 -25.77
CA HIS A 365 -4.90 -8.15 -24.64
C HIS A 365 -3.97 -9.13 -23.94
N LEU A 366 -3.74 -8.91 -22.64
CA LEU A 366 -2.94 -9.81 -21.81
C LEU A 366 -3.88 -10.54 -20.86
N THR A 367 -3.98 -11.86 -21.00
CA THR A 367 -4.79 -12.68 -20.10
C THR A 367 -3.89 -13.32 -19.05
N LEU A 368 -3.98 -12.82 -17.82
CA LEU A 368 -3.29 -13.40 -16.68
C LEU A 368 -4.09 -14.61 -16.17
N PRO A 369 -3.53 -15.83 -16.15
CA PRO A 369 -4.20 -16.96 -15.50
C PRO A 369 -4.36 -16.70 -14.00
N PRO A 370 -5.20 -17.47 -13.28
CA PRO A 370 -5.29 -17.41 -11.84
C PRO A 370 -3.90 -17.38 -11.20
N ARG A 371 -3.63 -16.40 -10.35
CA ARG A 371 -2.34 -16.24 -9.65
C ARG A 371 -1.13 -16.05 -10.57
N GLY A 372 -1.36 -15.82 -11.86
CA GLY A 372 -0.33 -15.66 -12.88
C GLY A 372 0.38 -14.32 -12.81
N VAL A 373 1.56 -14.29 -13.41
CA VAL A 373 2.38 -13.08 -13.56
C VAL A 373 2.73 -12.91 -15.02
N ALA A 374 2.69 -11.66 -15.50
CA ALA A 374 3.28 -11.28 -16.77
C ALA A 374 4.24 -10.11 -16.57
N VAL A 375 5.22 -10.01 -17.45
CA VAL A 375 6.18 -8.91 -17.47
C VAL A 375 6.23 -8.35 -18.88
N LEU A 376 5.93 -7.05 -19.01
CA LEU A 376 6.06 -6.31 -20.25
C LEU A 376 7.33 -5.47 -20.20
N ARG A 377 8.00 -5.30 -21.34
CA ARG A 377 9.12 -4.38 -21.53
C ARG A 377 8.73 -3.29 -22.52
N GLU A 378 8.94 -2.05 -22.14
CA GLU A 378 8.78 -0.89 -23.03
C GLU A 378 10.04 0.00 -22.99
N PRO A 379 10.29 0.83 -24.02
CA PRO A 379 11.32 1.85 -23.97
C PRO A 379 11.09 2.82 -22.80
N ALA A 380 12.17 3.27 -22.16
CA ALA A 380 12.07 4.37 -21.21
C ALA A 380 11.64 5.67 -21.93
N PRO A 381 10.80 6.51 -21.28
CA PRO A 381 10.30 7.76 -21.85
C PRO A 381 11.35 8.85 -22.04
#